data_AF-A0A101V0I4-F1
#
_entry.id   AF-A0A101V0I4-F1
#
_cell.length_a   1.000
_cell.length_b   1.000
_cell.length_c   1.000
_cell.angle_alpha   90.00
_cell.angle_beta   90.00
_cell.angle_gamma   90.00
#
_symmetry.space_group_name_H-M   'P 1'
#
loop_
_entity.id
_entity.type
_entity.pdbx_description
1 polymer ?
#
loop_
_entity_poly.entity_id
_entity_poly.type
_entity_poly.pdbx_seq_one_letter_code
_entity_poly.pdbx_strand_id
1 'polypeptide(L)' 'MRLRDAAGRRIRDAASTVIQAARDLHLSWPTEMDAFRTAAHEVTQAPLPEVKVLGIDGADGRAGNRTPPRANGC' A
#
# COMPACT_ATOMS: atom_id res chain seq x y z
N MET A 1 18.00 -18.89 5.24
CA MET A 1 17.37 -17.97 4.26
C MET A 1 15.90 -18.37 4.11
N ARG A 2 15.06 -17.98 5.07
CA ARG A 2 13.60 -18.25 5.07
C ARG A 2 12.82 -17.17 5.83
N LEU A 3 13.42 -16.69 6.93
CA LEU A 3 12.86 -15.59 7.72
C LEU A 3 12.81 -14.27 6.92
N ARG A 4 13.87 -13.95 6.16
CA ARG A 4 13.91 -12.75 5.30
C ARG A 4 12.88 -12.82 4.17
N ASP A 5 12.76 -13.97 3.50
CA ASP A 5 11.78 -14.14 2.42
C ASP A 5 10.34 -14.02 2.95
N ALA A 6 10.06 -14.59 4.12
CA ALA A 6 8.77 -14.46 4.79
C ALA A 6 8.47 -13.02 5.24
N ALA A 7 9.48 -12.30 5.74
CA ALA A 7 9.36 -10.88 6.14
C ALA A 7 8.97 -10.00 4.94
N GLY A 8 9.73 -10.11 3.84
CA GLY A 8 9.48 -9.33 2.63
C GLY A 8 8.09 -9.61 2.04
N ARG A 9 7.66 -10.88 2.06
CA ARG A 9 6.35 -11.27 1.55
C ARG A 9 5.19 -10.78 2.42
N ARG A 10 5.34 -10.74 3.74
CA ARG A 10 4.34 -10.19 4.66
C ARG A 10 4.06 -8.70 4.39
N ILE A 11 5.09 -7.95 3.99
CA ILE A 11 4.95 -6.54 3.63
C ILE A 11 4.32 -6.40 2.24
N ARG A 12 4.80 -7.16 1.25
CA ARG A 12 4.30 -7.11 -0.14
C ARG A 12 2.83 -7.54 -0.25
N ASP A 13 2.45 -8.64 0.39
CA ASP A 13 1.19 -9.34 0.11
C ASP A 13 0.14 -9.20 1.22
N ALA A 14 0.52 -8.90 2.47
CA ALA A 14 -0.37 -9.01 3.64
C ALA A 14 -0.68 -7.69 4.37
N ALA A 15 -0.53 -6.54 3.68
CA ALA A 15 -0.84 -5.19 4.21
C ALA A 15 -0.12 -4.81 5.52
N SER A 16 0.99 -5.48 5.85
CA SER A 16 1.80 -5.14 7.02
C SER A 16 2.80 -4.05 6.65
N THR A 17 2.91 -3.03 7.49
CA THR A 17 3.99 -2.05 7.33
C THR A 17 5.34 -2.68 7.72
N VAL A 18 6.43 -2.14 7.17
CA VAL A 18 7.81 -2.51 7.53
C VAL A 18 8.05 -2.36 9.05
N ILE A 19 7.42 -1.39 9.71
CA ILE A 19 7.60 -1.19 11.16
C ILE A 19 6.93 -2.33 11.94
N GLN A 20 5.76 -2.81 11.47
CA GLN A 20 5.02 -3.89 12.12
C GLN A 20 5.74 -5.22 11.97
N ALA A 21 6.17 -5.57 10.75
CA ALA A 21 6.85 -6.84 10.52
C ALA A 21 8.23 -6.89 11.22
N ALA A 22 8.95 -5.77 11.34
CA ALA A 22 10.26 -5.73 12.02
C ALA A 22 10.13 -5.96 13.51
N ARG A 23 9.05 -5.44 14.10
CA ARG A 23 8.70 -5.70 15.50
C ARG A 23 8.30 -7.15 15.71
N ASP A 24 7.45 -7.70 14.86
CA ASP A 24 6.96 -9.08 14.97
C ASP A 24 8.06 -10.13 14.78
N LEU A 25 9.04 -9.84 13.91
CA LEU A 25 10.12 -10.77 13.55
C LEU A 25 11.44 -10.47 14.29
N HIS A 26 11.45 -9.47 15.17
CA HIS A 26 12.64 -9.01 15.89
C HIS A 26 13.85 -8.75 14.99
N LEU A 27 13.61 -8.24 13.78
CA LEU A 27 14.64 -7.91 12.80
C LEU A 27 15.03 -6.43 12.90
N SER A 28 16.29 -6.15 12.57
CA SER A 28 16.71 -4.76 12.40
C SER A 28 16.06 -4.16 11.16
N TRP A 29 15.74 -2.87 11.24
CA TRP A 29 15.15 -2.12 10.13
C TRP A 29 15.88 -2.29 8.79
N PRO A 30 17.23 -2.25 8.71
CA PRO A 30 17.93 -2.48 7.45
C PRO A 30 17.71 -3.88 6.87
N THR A 31 17.64 -4.91 7.74
CA THR A 31 17.43 -6.30 7.31
C THR A 31 16.04 -6.50 6.72
N GLU A 32 15.04 -5.85 7.31
CA GLU A 32 13.68 -5.94 6.82
C GLU A 32 13.45 -5.14 5.54
N MET A 33 14.07 -3.97 5.44
CA MET A 33 14.01 -3.15 4.23
C MET A 33 14.68 -3.85 3.03
N ASP A 34 15.78 -4.57 3.26
CA ASP A 34 16.43 -5.39 2.24
C ASP A 34 15.52 -6.54 1.80
N ALA A 35 14.96 -7.28 2.75
CA ALA A 35 13.99 -8.35 2.49
C ALA A 35 12.77 -7.88 1.68
N PHE A 36 12.22 -6.70 2.02
CA PHE A 36 11.13 -6.09 1.26
C PHE A 36 11.56 -5.76 -0.17
N ARG A 37 12.73 -5.13 -0.38
CA ARG A 37 13.22 -4.80 -1.73
C ARG A 37 13.41 -6.05 -2.59
N THR A 38 13.95 -7.12 -2.02
CA THR A 38 14.07 -8.42 -2.71
C THR A 38 12.69 -8.93 -3.11
N ALA A 39 11.73 -8.94 -2.18
CA ALA A 39 10.38 -9.41 -2.47
C ALA A 39 9.65 -8.52 -3.50
N ALA A 40 9.85 -7.21 -3.48
CA ALA A 40 9.22 -6.26 -4.40
C ALA A 40 9.91 -6.16 -5.78
N HIS A 41 11.06 -6.81 -5.96
CA HIS A 41 11.88 -6.66 -7.15
C HIS A 41 11.12 -7.02 -8.44
N GLU A 42 10.37 -8.13 -8.43
CA GLU A 42 9.60 -8.59 -9.59
C GLU A 42 8.51 -7.59 -10.03
N VAL A 43 7.88 -6.90 -9.06
CA VAL A 43 6.82 -5.91 -9.34
C VAL A 43 7.44 -4.59 -9.81
N THR A 44 8.53 -4.18 -9.17
CA THR A 44 9.19 -2.91 -9.47
C THR A 44 9.98 -2.92 -10.77
N GLN A 45 10.40 -4.10 -11.24
CA GLN A 45 11.08 -4.27 -12.53
C GLN A 45 10.15 -4.73 -13.65
N ALA A 46 8.87 -4.98 -13.37
CA ALA A 46 7.92 -5.34 -14.40
C ALA A 46 7.78 -4.18 -15.41
N PRO A 47 7.83 -4.46 -16.72
CA PRO A 47 7.55 -3.45 -17.73
C PRO A 47 6.19 -2.81 -17.48
N LEU A 48 6.17 -1.48 -17.37
CA LEU A 48 4.93 -0.74 -17.25
C LEU A 48 4.19 -0.80 -18.60
N PRO A 49 2.88 -1.11 -18.62
CA PRO A 49 2.10 -1.04 -19.84
C PRO A 49 2.09 0.40 -20.38
N GLU A 50 1.98 0.56 -21.70
CA GLU A 50 1.89 1.87 -22.33
C GLU A 50 0.62 2.61 -21.84
N VAL A 51 0.83 3.71 -21.10
CA VAL A 51 -0.26 4.52 -20.55
C VAL A 51 -0.64 5.60 -21.56
N LYS A 52 -1.82 5.47 -22.19
CA LYS A 52 -2.36 6.49 -23.11
C LYS A 52 -2.96 7.70 -22.39
N VAL A 53 -3.46 7.52 -21.16
CA VAL A 53 -3.99 8.57 -20.27
C VAL A 53 -3.69 8.15 -18.83
N LEU A 54 -2.96 8.97 -18.07
CA LEU A 54 -2.73 8.73 -16.64
C LEU A 54 -3.91 9.31 -15.84
N GLY A 55 -4.96 8.52 -15.67
CA GLY A 55 -6.04 8.83 -14.74
C GLY A 55 -5.55 8.62 -13.31
N ILE A 56 -5.13 9.69 -12.63
CA ILE A 56 -4.87 9.63 -11.19
C ILE A 56 -6.23 9.73 -10.49
N ASP A 57 -6.68 8.62 -9.92
CA ASP A 57 -7.82 8.63 -9.00
C ASP A 57 -7.37 9.33 -7.71
N GLY A 58 -7.70 10.62 -7.61
CA GLY A 58 -7.57 11.34 -6.36
C GLY A 58 -8.69 10.89 -5.46
N ALA A 59 -8.39 10.23 -4.34
CA ALA A 59 -9.37 9.98 -3.31
C ALA A 59 -9.92 11.33 -2.82
N ASP A 60 -11.14 11.68 -3.24
CA ASP A 60 -11.87 12.84 -2.78
C ASP A 60 -12.30 12.57 -1.34
N GLY A 61 -11.45 12.97 -0.40
CA GLY A 61 -11.73 12.86 1.01
C GLY A 61 -13.09 13.50 1.36
N ARG A 62 -14.06 12.62 1.69
CA ARG A 62 -15.38 12.85 2.30
C ARG A 62 -16.58 12.58 1.37
N ALA A 63 -16.93 11.30 1.27
CA ALA A 63 -18.32 10.91 1.04
C ALA A 63 -19.20 11.43 2.20
N GLY A 64 -20.05 12.41 1.93
CA GLY A 64 -20.93 13.01 2.93
C GLY A 64 -21.76 14.17 2.38
N ASN A 65 -22.41 14.00 1.23
CA ASN A 65 -23.40 14.94 0.71
C ASN A 65 -24.73 14.79 1.49
N ARG A 66 -24.78 15.35 2.71
CA ARG A 66 -26.06 15.54 3.40
C ARG A 66 -26.80 16.68 2.70
N THR A 67 -27.61 16.38 1.69
CA THR A 67 -28.56 17.33 1.10
C THR A 67 -29.57 17.72 2.18
N PRO A 68 -29.63 18.99 2.65
CA PRO A 68 -30.72 19.41 3.51
C PRO A 68 -32.03 19.40 2.71
N PRO A 69 -33.16 18.95 3.28
CA PRO A 69 -34.44 19.02 2.58
C PRO A 69 -34.77 20.49 2.27
N ARG A 70 -35.16 20.75 1.02
CA ARG A 70 -35.73 22.04 0.63
C ARG A 70 -36.94 22.33 1.51
N ALA A 71 -36.88 23.39 2.31
CA ALA A 71 -38.06 24.00 2.86
C ALA A 71 -38.85 24.63 1.70
N ASN A 72 -39.90 23.95 1.26
CA ASN A 72 -40.96 24.58 0.49
C ASN A 72 -41.81 25.39 1.47
N GLY A 73 -42.10 26.63 1.09
CA GLY A 73 -42.75 27.62 1.94
C GLY A 73 -44.20 27.32 2.31
N CYS A 74 -44.60 27.94 3.42
CA CYS A 74 -45.85 28.66 3.65
C CYS A 74 -45.49 29.87 4.52
#